data_AF-A0A2N1V2Q4-F1
#
_entry.id   AF-A0A2N1V2Q4-F1
#
_cell.length_a   1.000
_cell.length_b   1.000
_cell.length_c   1.000
_cell.angle_alpha   90.00
_cell.angle_beta   90.00
_cell.angle_gamma   90.00
#
_symmetry.space_group_name_H-M   'P 1'
#
loop_
_entity.id
_entity.type
_entity.pdbx_description
1 polymer ?
#
loop_
_entity_poly.entity_id
_entity_poly.type
_entity_poly.pdbx_seq_one_letter_code
_entity_poly.pdbx_strand_id
1 'polypeptide(L)'
;MYKISLLIILIATTGLSSQNIDGTLIDAIRYSSDNKIVNTRSAGLGFSYMGILNDVAAIHYNPAGLALNNKAEISVGTNFQNNSITSNYLKNTNNTDTKDFNFTNISISSPVRANYQNLDLYNIGVSYSNSMQFNQFTESGGFNTSNSYINSESKQGRDWTEKTKISQNGVTFINDSLYQDYELTESGSNHDLTFALASEYFDGFSFGGSINFAFGSYKYVRFLDETDTKEIYQEKSDVPPYSDIDKVYHTLEYNHDYTSISFNLGLVYTYQDNYRFSLNLNTPANMRIEEYFYEEAEVLFDDKSRTKYNNLGSNNTTLYDVLLPWSIAFGSSYNSDELTIAAAFQFKNY
;
A
#
# COMPACT_ATOMS: atom_id res chain seq x y z
N MET A 1 2.00 -45.73 23.50
CA MET A 1 2.68 -44.47 23.89
C MET A 1 3.33 -43.89 22.64
N TYR A 2 2.66 -42.96 21.98
CA TYR A 2 3.17 -42.31 20.78
C TYR A 2 4.13 -41.19 21.19
N LYS A 3 5.42 -41.32 20.82
CA LYS A 3 6.40 -40.24 20.93
C LYS A 3 6.10 -39.21 19.84
N ILE A 4 5.63 -38.04 20.25
CA ILE A 4 5.55 -36.86 19.39
C ILE A 4 6.98 -36.35 19.24
N SER A 5 7.55 -36.49 18.05
CA SER A 5 8.84 -35.90 17.70
C SER A 5 8.56 -34.50 17.13
N LEU A 6 8.91 -33.47 17.90
CA LEU A 6 8.80 -32.07 17.51
C LEU A 6 9.86 -31.77 16.43
N LEU A 7 9.44 -31.52 15.19
CA LEU A 7 10.32 -31.10 14.11
C LEU A 7 10.49 -29.58 14.18
N ILE A 8 11.60 -29.12 14.76
CA ILE A 8 11.99 -27.71 14.75
C ILE A 8 12.58 -27.41 13.36
N ILE A 9 11.84 -26.66 12.55
CA ILE A 9 12.34 -26.13 11.28
C ILE A 9 13.24 -24.94 11.62
N LEU A 10 14.55 -25.16 11.50
CA LEU A 10 15.58 -24.14 11.63
C LEU A 10 15.62 -23.33 10.32
N ILE A 11 14.98 -22.16 10.30
CA ILE A 11 15.11 -21.21 9.18
C ILE A 11 16.44 -20.48 9.35
N ALA A 12 17.37 -20.76 8.43
CA ALA A 12 18.67 -20.12 8.37
C ALA A 12 18.52 -18.62 8.10
N THR A 13 18.96 -17.80 9.05
CA THR A 13 19.14 -16.35 8.87
C THR A 13 20.43 -16.10 8.11
N THR A 14 20.39 -16.06 6.78
CA THR A 14 21.47 -15.48 5.97
C THR A 14 21.22 -13.99 5.80
N GLY A 15 22.23 -13.19 6.18
CA GLY A 15 22.16 -11.75 6.32
C GLY A 15 21.66 -11.02 5.07
N LEU A 16 20.77 -10.05 5.31
CA LEU A 16 20.34 -9.06 4.33
C LEU A 16 21.24 -7.84 4.48
N SER A 17 22.14 -7.66 3.52
CA SER A 17 22.77 -6.38 3.25
C SER A 17 21.69 -5.42 2.74
N SER A 18 21.53 -4.27 3.40
CA SER A 18 20.71 -3.15 2.91
C SER A 18 21.24 -2.73 1.54
N GLN A 19 20.43 -2.97 0.50
CA GLN A 19 20.61 -2.40 -0.83
C GLN A 19 19.65 -1.23 -0.96
N ASN A 20 20.07 -0.20 -1.70
CA ASN A 20 19.25 0.95 -2.04
C ASN A 20 17.85 0.48 -2.45
N ILE A 21 16.82 1.04 -1.80
CA ILE A 21 15.44 0.65 -2.08
C ILE A 21 15.11 1.19 -3.48
N ASP A 22 15.15 0.33 -4.48
CA ASP A 22 14.68 0.64 -5.83
C ASP A 22 13.20 1.05 -5.79
N GLY A 23 12.75 1.94 -6.70
CA GLY A 23 11.36 2.39 -6.77
C GLY A 23 10.36 1.23 -6.83
N THR A 24 10.73 0.14 -7.52
CA THR A 24 9.96 -1.11 -7.59
C THR A 24 9.75 -1.79 -6.24
N LEU A 25 10.68 -1.67 -5.29
CA LEU A 25 10.54 -2.20 -3.93
C LEU A 25 9.58 -1.33 -3.09
N ILE A 26 9.64 0.00 -3.24
CA ILE A 26 8.66 0.91 -2.61
C ILE A 26 7.26 0.60 -3.11
N ASP A 27 7.10 0.39 -4.42
CA ASP A 27 5.82 0.05 -5.02
C ASP A 27 5.34 -1.34 -4.59
N ALA A 28 6.24 -2.34 -4.52
CA ALA A 28 5.91 -3.66 -3.98
C ALA A 28 5.40 -3.57 -2.53
N ILE A 29 6.01 -2.72 -1.70
CA ILE A 29 5.57 -2.47 -0.33
C ILE A 29 4.20 -1.77 -0.33
N ARG A 30 4.04 -0.72 -1.14
CA ARG A 30 2.80 0.06 -1.24
C ARG A 30 1.60 -0.83 -1.60
N TYR A 31 1.74 -1.65 -2.64
CA TYR A 31 0.63 -2.47 -3.17
C TYR A 31 0.45 -3.82 -2.48
N SER A 32 1.34 -4.18 -1.55
CA SER A 32 1.22 -5.41 -0.78
C SER A 32 0.70 -5.17 0.64
N SER A 33 0.13 -4.01 0.97
CA SER A 33 -0.49 -3.83 2.28
C SER A 33 -1.72 -4.76 2.46
N ASP A 34 -1.84 -5.40 3.63
CA ASP A 34 -2.82 -6.47 3.88
C ASP A 34 -4.11 -6.00 4.57
N ASN A 35 -4.49 -4.72 4.47
CA ASN A 35 -5.65 -4.21 5.21
C ASN A 35 -6.98 -4.57 4.54
N LYS A 36 -7.30 -5.87 4.49
CA LYS A 36 -8.49 -6.42 3.83
C LYS A 36 -9.74 -6.24 4.70
N ILE A 37 -10.24 -5.02 4.82
CA ILE A 37 -11.53 -4.77 5.46
C ILE A 37 -12.63 -5.01 4.42
N VAL A 38 -13.31 -6.14 4.53
CA VAL A 38 -14.38 -6.52 3.59
C VAL A 38 -15.73 -6.10 4.17
N ASN A 39 -16.06 -6.61 5.36
CA ASN A 39 -17.30 -6.32 6.08
C ASN A 39 -17.02 -5.90 7.54
N THR A 40 -18.05 -5.48 8.28
CA THR A 40 -17.92 -5.01 9.68
C THR A 40 -17.30 -6.05 10.62
N ARG A 41 -17.52 -7.35 10.38
CA ARG A 41 -16.96 -8.43 11.21
C ARG A 41 -15.45 -8.56 10.99
N SER A 42 -15.01 -8.58 9.74
CA SER A 42 -13.58 -8.54 9.40
C SER A 42 -12.93 -7.24 9.85
N ALA A 43 -13.64 -6.10 9.81
CA ALA A 43 -13.15 -4.81 10.32
C ALA A 43 -12.89 -4.85 11.84
N GLY A 44 -13.86 -5.34 12.61
CA GLY A 44 -13.77 -5.37 14.07
C GLY A 44 -12.75 -6.37 14.62
N LEU A 45 -12.46 -7.43 13.87
CA LEU A 45 -11.50 -8.47 14.25
C LEU A 45 -10.11 -8.25 13.63
N GLY A 46 -10.02 -7.41 12.60
CA GLY A 46 -8.84 -7.26 11.77
C GLY A 46 -8.30 -8.62 11.30
N PHE A 47 -6.99 -8.78 11.36
CA PHE A 47 -6.35 -10.01 10.89
C PHE A 47 -6.75 -11.28 11.69
N SER A 48 -7.22 -11.13 12.93
CA SER A 48 -7.68 -12.27 13.75
C SER A 48 -8.91 -12.98 13.16
N TYR A 49 -9.65 -12.34 12.24
CA TYR A 49 -10.74 -12.95 11.49
C TYR A 49 -10.31 -14.23 10.74
N MET A 50 -9.02 -14.38 10.43
CA MET A 50 -8.44 -15.61 9.87
C MET A 50 -8.71 -16.86 10.74
N GLY A 51 -8.93 -16.70 12.04
CA GLY A 51 -9.34 -17.78 12.94
C GLY A 51 -10.83 -18.12 12.89
N ILE A 52 -11.68 -17.26 12.30
CA ILE A 52 -13.14 -17.40 12.26
C ILE A 52 -13.62 -17.80 10.86
N LEU A 53 -13.50 -16.96 9.84
CA LEU A 53 -13.80 -17.32 8.44
C LEU A 53 -15.22 -17.89 8.14
N ASN A 54 -16.25 -17.50 8.89
CA ASN A 54 -17.60 -18.10 8.80
C ASN A 54 -18.64 -17.15 8.17
N ASP A 55 -18.19 -16.30 7.25
CA ASP A 55 -19.07 -15.48 6.41
C ASP A 55 -18.40 -15.23 5.05
N VAL A 56 -19.03 -14.43 4.18
CA VAL A 56 -18.53 -14.19 2.83
C VAL A 56 -17.15 -13.51 2.76
N ALA A 57 -16.69 -12.86 3.84
CA ALA A 57 -15.33 -12.29 3.88
C ALA A 57 -14.24 -13.37 3.83
N ALA A 58 -14.57 -14.64 4.10
CA ALA A 58 -13.66 -15.77 3.92
C ALA A 58 -13.08 -15.85 2.50
N ILE A 59 -13.81 -15.37 1.47
CA ILE A 59 -13.31 -15.26 0.07
C ILE A 59 -11.91 -14.61 0.01
N HIS A 60 -11.68 -13.59 0.83
CA HIS A 60 -10.50 -12.71 0.79
C HIS A 60 -9.40 -13.12 1.76
N TYR A 61 -9.80 -13.67 2.91
CA TYR A 61 -8.88 -14.10 3.96
C TYR A 61 -8.39 -15.51 3.71
N ASN A 62 -9.31 -16.47 3.62
CA ASN A 62 -9.01 -17.87 3.37
C ASN A 62 -10.22 -18.58 2.74
N PRO A 63 -10.18 -18.87 1.42
CA PRO A 63 -11.35 -19.36 0.70
C PRO A 63 -11.89 -20.69 1.25
N ALA A 64 -11.07 -21.52 1.91
CA ALA A 64 -11.54 -22.75 2.56
C ALA A 64 -12.60 -22.50 3.65
N GLY A 65 -12.60 -21.32 4.27
CA GLY A 65 -13.62 -20.93 5.23
C GLY A 65 -15.04 -20.88 4.66
N LEU A 66 -15.19 -20.70 3.34
CA LEU A 66 -16.50 -20.77 2.69
C LEU A 66 -17.17 -22.13 2.86
N ALA A 67 -16.41 -23.20 3.04
CA ALA A 67 -16.98 -24.53 3.31
C ALA A 67 -17.76 -24.58 4.63
N LEU A 68 -17.47 -23.66 5.57
CA LEU A 68 -18.20 -23.53 6.83
C LEU A 68 -19.59 -22.88 6.65
N ASN A 69 -19.84 -22.26 5.50
CA ASN A 69 -21.09 -21.56 5.22
C ASN A 69 -22.13 -22.55 4.67
N ASN A 70 -23.19 -22.77 5.45
CA ASN A 70 -24.26 -23.71 5.08
C ASN A 70 -25.44 -23.06 4.35
N LYS A 71 -25.36 -21.75 4.07
CA LYS A 71 -26.44 -20.96 3.47
C LYS A 71 -25.87 -19.99 2.46
N ALA A 72 -26.70 -19.61 1.50
CA ALA A 72 -26.37 -18.50 0.62
C ALA A 72 -26.31 -17.19 1.42
N GLU A 73 -25.29 -16.39 1.16
CA GLU A 73 -25.03 -15.13 1.85
C GLU A 73 -24.74 -14.03 0.83
N ILE A 74 -25.31 -12.86 1.07
CA ILE A 74 -25.00 -11.63 0.35
C ILE A 74 -24.49 -10.62 1.38
N SER A 75 -23.39 -9.94 1.06
CA SER A 75 -22.84 -8.85 1.86
C SER A 75 -22.65 -7.62 0.98
N VAL A 76 -23.09 -6.49 1.51
CA VAL A 76 -22.82 -5.16 0.95
C VAL A 76 -22.28 -4.33 2.10
N GLY A 77 -21.18 -3.62 1.84
CA GLY A 77 -20.51 -2.84 2.86
C GLY A 77 -20.15 -1.44 2.37
N THR A 78 -20.13 -0.52 3.32
CA THR A 78 -19.67 0.86 3.16
C THR A 78 -18.69 1.18 4.28
N ASN A 79 -17.78 2.10 4.01
CA ASN A 79 -16.78 2.55 4.97
C ASN A 79 -16.77 4.07 5.02
N PHE A 80 -16.57 4.58 6.23
CA PHE A 80 -16.24 5.96 6.49
C PHE A 80 -14.89 5.99 7.21
N GLN A 81 -13.91 6.62 6.58
CA GLN A 81 -12.56 6.71 7.11
C GLN A 81 -12.23 8.16 7.43
N ASN A 82 -11.60 8.37 8.59
CA ASN A 82 -11.00 9.64 8.97
C ASN A 82 -9.52 9.38 9.25
N ASN A 83 -8.64 9.96 8.44
CA ASN A 83 -7.20 9.86 8.59
C ASN A 83 -6.66 11.18 9.13
N SER A 84 -5.96 11.12 10.26
CA SER A 84 -5.37 12.29 10.93
C SER A 84 -3.86 12.12 10.98
N ILE A 85 -3.12 13.05 10.38
CA ILE A 85 -1.67 13.02 10.30
C ILE A 85 -1.12 14.22 11.06
N THR A 86 -0.24 13.94 12.03
CA THR A 86 0.55 14.96 12.72
C THR A 86 1.97 14.91 12.19
N SER A 87 2.39 15.97 11.49
CA SER A 87 3.76 16.14 11.03
C SER A 87 4.55 17.01 12.02
N ASN A 88 5.83 16.70 12.22
CA ASN A 88 6.72 17.50 13.04
C ASN A 88 7.97 17.82 12.24
N TYR A 89 8.15 19.10 11.90
CA TYR A 89 9.29 19.56 11.12
C TYR A 89 9.89 20.82 11.74
N LEU A 90 11.18 20.78 12.08
CA LEU A 90 11.90 21.91 12.68
C LEU A 90 11.19 22.57 13.89
N LYS A 91 10.56 21.74 14.73
CA LYS A 91 9.74 22.12 15.91
C LYS A 91 8.39 22.77 15.59
N ASN A 92 8.02 22.87 14.32
CA ASN A 92 6.67 23.17 13.91
C ASN A 92 5.87 21.87 13.83
N THR A 93 4.63 21.93 14.30
CA THR A 93 3.70 20.80 14.27
C THR A 93 2.48 21.20 13.44
N ASN A 94 2.20 20.42 12.40
CA ASN A 94 0.99 20.59 11.59
C ASN A 94 0.11 19.34 11.74
N ASN A 95 -1.19 19.55 11.75
CA ASN A 95 -2.19 18.48 11.77
C ASN A 95 -3.06 18.59 10.53
N THR A 96 -3.18 17.49 9.80
CA THR A 96 -4.04 17.39 8.63
C THR A 96 -5.05 16.28 8.83
N ASP A 97 -6.29 16.51 8.37
CA ASP A 97 -7.37 15.53 8.44
C ASP A 97 -7.97 15.30 7.05
N THR A 98 -8.02 14.05 6.61
CA THR A 98 -8.74 13.65 5.40
C THR A 98 -9.90 12.72 5.76
N LYS A 99 -11.03 12.90 5.08
CA LYS A 99 -12.24 12.09 5.27
C LYS A 99 -12.61 11.43 3.95
N ASP A 100 -13.00 10.17 4.01
CA ASP A 100 -13.52 9.45 2.86
C ASP A 100 -14.77 8.66 3.20
N PHE A 101 -15.64 8.50 2.20
CA PHE A 101 -16.78 7.61 2.24
C PHE A 101 -16.84 6.79 0.96
N ASN A 102 -16.83 5.47 1.08
CA ASN A 102 -16.77 4.56 -0.06
C ASN A 102 -17.50 3.24 0.21
N PHE A 103 -17.66 2.44 -0.84
CA PHE A 103 -18.12 1.06 -0.73
C PHE A 103 -16.94 0.13 -0.44
N THR A 104 -17.09 -0.75 0.55
CA THR A 104 -16.05 -1.75 0.88
C THR A 104 -16.20 -2.99 0.02
N ASN A 105 -17.41 -3.51 -0.16
CA ASN A 105 -17.63 -4.76 -0.86
C ASN A 105 -19.06 -4.92 -1.38
N ILE A 106 -19.17 -5.73 -2.42
CA ILE A 106 -20.40 -6.44 -2.79
C ILE A 106 -19.99 -7.89 -3.01
N SER A 107 -20.51 -8.79 -2.18
CA SER A 107 -20.10 -10.18 -2.17
C SER A 107 -21.31 -11.10 -2.10
N ILE A 108 -21.21 -12.24 -2.78
CA ILE A 108 -22.18 -13.32 -2.72
C ILE A 108 -21.45 -14.64 -2.55
N SER A 109 -21.97 -15.52 -1.70
CA SER A 109 -21.54 -16.91 -1.65
C SER A 109 -22.75 -17.83 -1.57
N SER A 110 -22.61 -19.04 -2.09
CA SER A 110 -23.64 -20.06 -1.96
C SER A 110 -23.03 -21.45 -1.88
N PRO A 111 -23.59 -22.32 -1.02
CA PRO A 111 -23.41 -23.75 -1.16
C PRO A 111 -24.11 -24.23 -2.45
N VAL A 112 -23.46 -25.15 -3.14
CA VAL A 112 -23.93 -25.88 -4.31
C VAL A 112 -23.76 -27.35 -4.00
N ARG A 113 -24.87 -28.09 -4.00
CA ARG A 113 -24.85 -29.53 -3.78
C ARG A 113 -24.51 -30.23 -5.08
N ALA A 114 -23.54 -31.12 -5.04
CA ALA A 114 -23.17 -31.96 -6.17
C ALA A 114 -23.30 -33.42 -5.74
N ASN A 115 -24.13 -34.19 -6.44
CA ASN A 115 -24.30 -35.62 -6.15
C ASN A 115 -23.17 -36.43 -6.81
N TYR A 116 -21.91 -36.23 -6.39
CA TYR A 116 -20.76 -36.94 -6.99
C TYR A 116 -19.72 -37.38 -5.96
N GLN A 117 -19.52 -38.71 -5.86
CA GLN A 117 -18.38 -39.41 -5.26
C GLN A 117 -17.79 -38.79 -3.96
N ASN A 118 -18.59 -38.72 -2.90
CA ASN A 118 -18.20 -38.30 -1.53
C ASN A 118 -17.85 -36.81 -1.33
N LEU A 119 -18.09 -35.95 -2.31
CA LEU A 119 -18.02 -34.49 -2.15
C LEU A 119 -19.43 -33.91 -2.28
N ASP A 120 -20.17 -33.92 -1.18
CA ASP A 120 -21.60 -33.61 -1.18
C ASP A 120 -21.90 -32.10 -1.29
N LEU A 121 -20.94 -31.25 -0.90
CA LEU A 121 -21.10 -29.80 -0.83
C LEU A 121 -19.86 -29.04 -1.35
N TYR A 122 -20.08 -28.19 -2.33
CA TYR A 122 -19.13 -27.16 -2.76
C TYR A 122 -19.68 -25.80 -2.39
N ASN A 123 -18.82 -24.86 -2.00
CA ASN A 123 -19.20 -23.47 -1.80
C ASN A 123 -18.53 -22.63 -2.87
N ILE A 124 -19.32 -21.83 -3.58
CA ILE A 124 -18.83 -20.85 -4.55
C ILE A 124 -19.00 -19.45 -3.98
N GLY A 125 -18.05 -18.57 -4.29
CA GLY A 125 -18.08 -17.18 -3.88
C GLY A 125 -17.61 -16.25 -4.99
N VAL A 126 -18.27 -15.10 -5.10
CA VAL A 126 -17.83 -13.99 -5.95
C VAL A 126 -17.85 -12.73 -5.10
N SER A 127 -16.78 -11.96 -5.14
CA SER A 127 -16.72 -10.70 -4.42
C SER A 127 -16.04 -9.63 -5.24
N TYR A 128 -16.65 -8.45 -5.26
CA TYR A 128 -15.97 -7.19 -5.48
C TYR A 128 -15.61 -6.59 -4.12
N SER A 129 -14.39 -6.05 -3.96
CA SER A 129 -14.00 -5.30 -2.77
C SER A 129 -13.03 -4.17 -3.08
N ASN A 130 -13.09 -3.11 -2.28
CA ASN A 130 -12.09 -2.06 -2.21
C ASN A 130 -11.09 -2.42 -1.12
N SER A 131 -9.95 -3.00 -1.51
CA SER A 131 -8.99 -3.59 -0.57
C SER A 131 -7.91 -2.63 -0.11
N MET A 132 -7.71 -1.51 -0.81
CA MET A 132 -6.79 -0.47 -0.38
C MET A 132 -7.27 0.89 -0.85
N GLN A 133 -7.15 1.90 0.00
CA GLN A 133 -7.47 3.28 -0.33
C GLN A 133 -6.29 4.17 -0.01
N PHE A 134 -6.03 5.08 -0.92
CA PHE A 134 -5.07 6.15 -0.73
C PHE A 134 -5.89 7.43 -0.60
N ASN A 135 -5.86 8.02 0.59
CA ASN A 135 -6.42 9.34 0.84
C ASN A 135 -5.63 9.98 1.98
N GLN A 136 -4.46 10.50 1.65
CA GLN A 136 -3.55 11.11 2.61
C GLN A 136 -3.19 12.50 2.13
N PHE A 137 -3.23 13.45 3.06
CA PHE A 137 -2.67 14.78 2.88
C PHE A 137 -1.71 15.04 4.02
N THR A 138 -0.45 15.34 3.69
CA THR A 138 0.59 15.68 4.65
C THR A 138 1.09 17.07 4.32
N GLU A 139 1.21 17.92 5.33
CA GLU A 139 1.76 19.25 5.21
C GLU A 139 2.80 19.46 6.30
N SER A 140 3.93 20.08 5.98
CA SER A 140 4.93 20.48 6.97
C SER A 140 5.75 21.65 6.46
N GLY A 141 6.07 22.61 7.32
CA GLY A 141 6.91 23.74 6.94
C GLY A 141 7.72 24.31 8.09
N GLY A 142 8.83 24.96 7.78
CA GLY A 142 9.71 25.57 8.77
C GLY A 142 10.98 26.19 8.19
N PHE A 143 11.58 27.10 8.96
CA PHE A 143 12.82 27.77 8.58
C PHE A 143 14.04 26.89 8.89
N ASN A 144 14.68 26.37 7.84
CA ASN A 144 15.79 25.44 7.96
C ASN A 144 17.14 26.16 7.89
N THR A 145 17.87 26.21 9.01
CA THR A 145 19.19 26.87 9.10
C THR A 145 20.36 25.96 8.76
N SER A 146 20.11 24.69 8.43
CA SER A 146 21.18 23.68 8.29
C SER A 146 21.19 23.00 6.93
N ASN A 147 20.12 23.09 6.15
CA ASN A 147 20.05 22.52 4.83
C ASN A 147 19.05 23.25 3.94
N SER A 148 19.22 23.09 2.62
CA SER A 148 18.29 23.51 1.58
C SER A 148 17.92 22.30 0.73
N TYR A 149 16.68 22.25 0.28
CA TYR A 149 16.19 21.27 -0.68
C TYR A 149 16.93 21.40 -2.02
N ILE A 150 17.14 22.62 -2.52
CA ILE A 150 17.95 22.92 -3.71
C ILE A 150 19.35 22.30 -3.57
N ASN A 151 20.00 22.48 -2.42
CA ASN A 151 21.34 21.89 -2.17
C ASN A 151 21.31 20.36 -2.25
N SER A 152 20.31 19.74 -1.62
CA SER A 152 20.14 18.28 -1.63
C SER A 152 19.93 17.75 -3.05
N GLU A 153 19.01 18.34 -3.81
CA GLU A 153 18.69 17.90 -5.17
C GLU A 153 19.86 18.19 -6.13
N SER A 154 20.58 19.29 -5.93
CA SER A 154 21.79 19.62 -6.70
C SER A 154 22.85 18.54 -6.52
N LYS A 155 23.16 18.15 -5.27
CA LYS A 155 24.14 17.09 -4.98
C LYS A 155 23.75 15.74 -5.56
N GLN A 156 22.46 15.48 -5.72
CA GLN A 156 21.93 14.28 -6.39
C GLN A 156 21.96 14.37 -7.92
N GLY A 157 22.36 15.51 -8.49
CA GLY A 157 22.45 15.71 -9.95
C GLY A 157 21.09 15.80 -10.62
N ARG A 158 20.08 16.37 -9.94
CA ARG A 158 18.72 16.48 -10.47
C ARG A 158 18.65 17.52 -11.58
N ASP A 159 18.15 17.08 -12.74
CA ASP A 159 17.97 17.87 -13.96
C ASP A 159 17.36 19.25 -13.74
N TRP A 160 16.34 19.34 -12.89
CA TRP A 160 15.61 20.59 -12.67
C TRP A 160 16.52 21.68 -12.10
N THR A 161 17.48 21.34 -11.23
CA THR A 161 18.40 22.31 -10.60
C THR A 161 19.38 22.90 -11.61
N GLU A 162 19.89 22.08 -12.54
CA GLU A 162 20.82 22.54 -13.58
C GLU A 162 20.08 23.31 -14.68
N LYS A 163 18.90 22.81 -15.10
CA LYS A 163 18.09 23.47 -16.15
C LYS A 163 17.49 24.79 -15.68
N THR A 164 17.28 24.97 -14.37
CA THR A 164 16.93 26.27 -13.77
C THR A 164 18.15 27.13 -13.42
N LYS A 165 19.37 26.65 -13.68
CA LYS A 165 20.62 27.41 -13.51
C LYS A 165 20.94 27.80 -12.06
N ILE A 166 20.31 27.17 -11.06
CA ILE A 166 20.64 27.35 -9.64
C ILE A 166 21.74 26.40 -9.17
N SER A 167 22.09 25.42 -10.01
CA SER A 167 23.21 24.51 -9.79
C SER A 167 24.01 24.27 -11.08
N GLN A 168 25.24 23.82 -10.92
CA GLN A 168 26.08 23.36 -12.03
C GLN A 168 26.97 22.20 -11.57
N ASN A 169 26.93 21.07 -12.27
CA ASN A 169 27.67 19.85 -11.92
C ASN A 169 27.43 19.45 -10.44
N GLY A 170 26.18 19.60 -10.00
CA GLY A 170 25.73 19.35 -8.64
C GLY A 170 26.24 20.30 -7.55
N VAL A 171 26.84 21.44 -7.92
CA VAL A 171 27.27 22.48 -6.99
C VAL A 171 26.30 23.66 -7.02
N THR A 172 25.93 24.20 -5.86
CA THR A 172 25.10 25.41 -5.71
C THR A 172 25.62 26.29 -4.56
N PHE A 173 25.36 27.59 -4.64
CA PHE A 173 25.63 28.55 -3.55
C PHE A 173 24.54 28.50 -2.46
N ILE A 174 23.36 27.99 -2.80
CA ILE A 174 22.17 27.97 -1.96
C ILE A 174 22.20 26.71 -1.10
N ASN A 175 22.74 26.83 0.12
CA ASN A 175 23.11 25.67 0.93
C ASN A 175 22.16 25.39 2.10
N ASP A 176 21.58 26.45 2.67
CA ASP A 176 20.72 26.42 3.85
C ASP A 176 19.94 27.74 4.03
N SER A 177 19.32 27.92 5.20
CA SER A 177 18.70 29.16 5.68
C SER A 177 17.53 29.64 4.83
N LEU A 178 16.71 28.71 4.36
CA LEU A 178 15.47 28.99 3.64
C LEU A 178 14.26 28.56 4.48
N TYR A 179 13.15 29.27 4.30
CA TYR A 179 11.85 28.73 4.72
C TYR A 179 11.44 27.64 3.75
N GLN A 180 11.10 26.46 4.26
CA GLN A 180 10.72 25.30 3.47
C GLN A 180 9.27 24.96 3.76
N ASP A 181 8.51 24.67 2.73
CA ASP A 181 7.14 24.21 2.82
C ASP A 181 6.97 22.95 1.96
N TYR A 182 6.33 21.94 2.51
CA TYR A 182 6.16 20.63 1.89
C TYR A 182 4.72 20.19 2.02
N GLU A 183 4.10 19.91 0.89
CA GLU A 183 2.78 19.30 0.80
C GLU A 183 2.87 18.00 0.01
N LEU A 184 2.18 16.98 0.51
CA LEU A 184 2.06 15.68 -0.14
C LEU A 184 0.60 15.25 -0.13
N THR A 185 0.07 14.96 -1.32
CA THR A 185 -1.22 14.30 -1.51
C THR A 185 -1.03 12.92 -2.11
N GLU A 186 -1.58 11.90 -1.47
CA GLU A 186 -1.72 10.55 -2.02
C GLU A 186 -3.20 10.21 -2.17
N SER A 187 -3.61 9.83 -3.38
CA SER A 187 -5.01 9.52 -3.71
C SER A 187 -5.13 8.29 -4.60
N GLY A 188 -6.29 7.62 -4.57
CA GLY A 188 -6.58 6.45 -5.40
C GLY A 188 -7.15 5.28 -4.62
N SER A 189 -7.33 4.15 -5.30
CA SER A 189 -7.87 2.94 -4.68
C SER A 189 -7.46 1.68 -5.44
N ASN A 190 -7.37 0.57 -4.72
CA ASN A 190 -7.25 -0.77 -5.28
C ASN A 190 -8.57 -1.52 -5.11
N HIS A 191 -9.00 -2.13 -6.20
CA HIS A 191 -10.20 -2.94 -6.27
C HIS A 191 -9.86 -4.38 -6.61
N ASP A 192 -10.55 -5.30 -5.99
CA ASP A 192 -10.38 -6.73 -6.16
C ASP A 192 -11.68 -7.35 -6.66
N LEU A 193 -11.58 -8.14 -7.73
CA LEU A 193 -12.62 -9.08 -8.15
C LEU A 193 -12.12 -10.50 -7.87
N THR A 194 -12.73 -11.15 -6.90
CA THR A 194 -12.31 -12.47 -6.41
C THR A 194 -13.37 -13.53 -6.69
N PHE A 195 -12.92 -14.66 -7.26
CA PHE A 195 -13.73 -15.87 -7.43
C PHE A 195 -13.16 -16.96 -6.54
N ALA A 196 -14.01 -17.56 -5.71
CA ALA A 196 -13.59 -18.58 -4.75
C ALA A 196 -14.41 -19.86 -4.88
N LEU A 197 -13.75 -20.98 -4.60
CA LEU A 197 -14.34 -22.30 -4.51
C LEU A 197 -13.79 -23.00 -3.26
N ALA A 198 -14.66 -23.64 -2.50
CA ALA A 198 -14.29 -24.42 -1.34
C ALA A 198 -15.11 -25.71 -1.23
N SER A 199 -14.58 -26.70 -0.53
CA SER A 199 -15.28 -27.93 -0.22
C SER A 199 -14.78 -28.52 1.09
N GLU A 200 -15.64 -29.29 1.74
CA GLU A 200 -15.28 -30.12 2.88
C GLU A 200 -14.87 -31.50 2.35
N TYR A 201 -13.66 -31.95 2.70
CA TYR A 201 -13.14 -33.23 2.23
C TYR A 201 -13.52 -34.38 3.17
N PHE A 202 -13.46 -34.13 4.47
CA PHE A 202 -13.99 -34.98 5.53
C PHE A 202 -14.45 -34.09 6.68
N ASP A 203 -15.26 -34.65 7.57
CA ASP A 203 -15.85 -33.91 8.70
C ASP A 203 -14.82 -33.07 9.46
N GLY A 204 -15.05 -31.76 9.44
CA GLY A 204 -14.19 -30.76 10.06
C GLY A 204 -12.97 -30.34 9.25
N PHE A 205 -12.66 -30.91 8.09
CA PHE A 205 -11.52 -30.50 7.25
C PHE A 205 -11.95 -29.99 5.87
N SER A 206 -11.64 -28.73 5.61
CA SER A 206 -12.00 -28.03 4.39
C SER A 206 -10.78 -27.51 3.66
N PHE A 207 -10.90 -27.46 2.33
CA PHE A 207 -9.93 -26.82 1.46
C PHE A 207 -10.64 -25.85 0.52
N GLY A 208 -9.90 -24.88 0.01
CA GLY A 208 -10.44 -23.91 -0.94
C GLY A 208 -9.36 -23.19 -1.71
N GLY A 209 -9.77 -22.61 -2.81
CA GLY A 209 -8.91 -21.79 -3.65
C GLY A 209 -9.67 -20.58 -4.17
N SER A 210 -8.94 -19.50 -4.46
CA SER A 210 -9.49 -18.35 -5.15
C SER A 210 -8.51 -17.74 -6.15
N ILE A 211 -9.09 -17.06 -7.14
CA ILE A 211 -8.39 -16.22 -8.11
C ILE A 211 -8.82 -14.79 -7.83
N ASN A 212 -7.84 -13.91 -7.68
CA ASN A 212 -8.08 -12.50 -7.45
C ASN A 212 -7.53 -11.65 -8.59
N PHE A 213 -8.39 -10.83 -9.19
CA PHE A 213 -8.04 -9.82 -10.18
C PHE A 213 -8.02 -8.46 -9.49
N ALA A 214 -6.83 -7.92 -9.23
CA ALA A 214 -6.67 -6.61 -8.64
C ALA A 214 -6.50 -5.56 -9.74
N PHE A 215 -7.12 -4.40 -9.58
CA PHE A 215 -6.96 -3.26 -10.46
C PHE A 215 -7.21 -1.96 -9.69
N GLY A 216 -6.49 -0.91 -10.06
CA GLY A 216 -6.59 0.33 -9.34
C GLY A 216 -5.75 1.44 -9.94
N SER A 217 -5.81 2.57 -9.26
CA SER A 217 -4.96 3.70 -9.56
C SER A 217 -4.37 4.27 -8.29
N TYR A 218 -3.25 4.95 -8.43
CA TYR A 218 -2.56 5.65 -7.36
C TYR A 218 -1.96 6.92 -7.92
N LYS A 219 -2.24 8.04 -7.25
CA LYS A 219 -1.73 9.36 -7.60
C LYS A 219 -0.98 9.93 -6.41
N TYR A 220 0.27 10.27 -6.64
CA TYR A 220 1.11 11.02 -5.72
C TYR A 220 1.37 12.40 -6.29
N VAL A 221 1.11 13.44 -5.51
CA VAL A 221 1.46 14.81 -5.85
C VAL A 221 2.22 15.41 -4.68
N ARG A 222 3.43 15.87 -4.94
CA ARG A 222 4.24 16.62 -3.99
C ARG A 222 4.44 18.03 -4.49
N PHE A 223 4.16 18.99 -3.62
CA PHE A 223 4.58 20.37 -3.76
C PHE A 223 5.66 20.65 -2.72
N LEU A 224 6.72 21.34 -3.14
CA LEU A 224 7.76 21.81 -2.24
C LEU A 224 8.16 23.22 -2.65
N ASP A 225 8.11 24.13 -1.68
CA ASP A 225 8.60 25.49 -1.82
C ASP A 225 9.81 25.75 -0.93
N GLU A 226 10.80 26.46 -1.46
CA GLU A 226 11.84 27.10 -0.64
C GLU A 226 11.82 28.60 -0.87
N THR A 227 11.80 29.40 0.20
CA THR A 227 11.73 30.87 0.11
C THR A 227 12.80 31.53 0.97
N ASP A 228 13.53 32.49 0.42
CA ASP A 228 14.51 33.30 1.14
C ASP A 228 13.84 34.44 1.91
N THR A 229 13.04 34.07 2.91
CA THR A 229 12.30 35.02 3.76
C THR A 229 13.18 36.00 4.55
N LYS A 230 14.51 35.79 4.58
CA LYS A 230 15.46 36.64 5.32
C LYS A 230 16.41 37.41 4.40
N GLU A 231 16.23 37.31 3.09
CA GLU A 231 17.08 37.96 2.08
C GLU A 231 18.57 37.67 2.35
N ILE A 232 18.95 36.41 2.56
CA ILE A 232 20.35 36.00 2.75
C ILE A 232 21.08 35.92 1.40
N TYR A 233 20.36 35.57 0.35
CA TYR A 233 20.83 35.28 -0.99
C TYR A 233 20.54 36.47 -1.93
N GLN A 234 21.23 37.60 -1.71
CA GLN A 234 21.02 38.84 -2.48
C GLN A 234 22.06 39.06 -3.59
N GLU A 235 23.22 38.40 -3.50
CA GLU A 235 24.31 38.62 -4.43
C GLU A 235 24.07 37.84 -5.71
N LYS A 236 23.87 38.57 -6.81
CA LYS A 236 23.73 37.98 -8.14
C LYS A 236 25.08 37.51 -8.68
N SER A 237 25.13 36.24 -9.08
CA SER A 237 26.22 35.73 -9.90
C SER A 237 25.96 36.05 -11.38
N ASP A 238 26.92 36.68 -12.06
CA ASP A 238 26.82 37.00 -13.50
C ASP A 238 26.85 35.73 -14.39
N VAL A 239 27.25 34.59 -13.82
CA VAL A 239 27.27 33.28 -14.49
C VAL A 239 26.58 32.22 -13.62
N PRO A 240 25.88 31.24 -14.21
CA PRO A 240 25.37 30.11 -13.46
C PRO A 240 26.48 29.38 -12.69
N PRO A 241 26.19 28.82 -11.50
CA PRO A 241 24.88 28.82 -10.85
C PRO A 241 24.50 30.20 -10.26
N TYR A 242 23.25 30.63 -10.47
CA TYR A 242 22.73 31.86 -9.87
C TYR A 242 22.49 31.68 -8.38
N SER A 243 22.71 32.76 -7.62
CA SER A 243 22.73 32.78 -6.15
C SER A 243 21.75 33.77 -5.54
N ASP A 244 21.09 34.61 -6.33
CA ASP A 244 20.17 35.67 -5.89
C ASP A 244 18.71 35.21 -5.83
N ILE A 245 18.48 34.12 -5.09
CA ILE A 245 17.20 33.42 -5.10
C ILE A 245 16.17 34.03 -4.14
N ASP A 246 14.96 34.28 -4.63
CA ASP A 246 13.82 34.69 -3.81
C ASP A 246 13.00 33.46 -3.42
N LYS A 247 12.61 32.64 -4.41
CA LYS A 247 11.74 31.49 -4.19
C LYS A 247 11.89 30.38 -5.23
N VAL A 248 11.72 29.13 -4.78
CA VAL A 248 11.54 27.95 -5.63
C VAL A 248 10.17 27.36 -5.40
N TYR A 249 9.55 26.93 -6.49
CA TYR A 249 8.40 26.03 -6.53
C TYR A 249 8.83 24.73 -7.21
N HIS A 250 8.59 23.59 -6.60
CA HIS A 250 8.84 22.27 -7.19
C HIS A 250 7.60 21.38 -7.05
N THR A 251 7.07 20.94 -8.19
CA THR A 251 5.95 20.02 -8.27
C THR A 251 6.43 18.70 -8.85
N LEU A 252 6.08 17.61 -8.19
CA LEU A 252 6.32 16.25 -8.66
C LEU A 252 5.01 15.46 -8.60
N GLU A 253 4.63 14.87 -9.71
CA GLU A 253 3.43 14.03 -9.83
C GLU A 253 3.80 12.69 -10.45
N TYR A 254 3.32 11.59 -9.84
CA TYR A 254 3.26 10.30 -10.51
C TYR A 254 1.87 9.68 -10.38
N ASN A 255 1.35 9.21 -11.52
CA ASN A 255 0.08 8.50 -11.61
C ASN A 255 0.35 7.07 -12.07
N HIS A 256 -0.10 6.09 -11.31
CA HIS A 256 0.02 4.68 -11.62
C HIS A 256 -1.38 4.14 -11.90
N ASP A 257 -1.55 3.52 -13.06
CA ASP A 257 -2.64 2.60 -13.32
C ASP A 257 -2.08 1.18 -13.29
N TYR A 258 -2.70 0.27 -12.54
CA TYR A 258 -2.13 -1.04 -12.33
C TYR A 258 -3.16 -2.17 -12.30
N THR A 259 -2.68 -3.35 -12.67
CA THR A 259 -3.46 -4.60 -12.67
C THR A 259 -2.61 -5.77 -12.20
N SER A 260 -3.21 -6.73 -11.50
CA SER A 260 -2.53 -7.98 -11.13
C SER A 260 -3.50 -9.16 -11.04
N ILE A 261 -2.94 -10.37 -11.16
CA ILE A 261 -3.65 -11.63 -10.93
C ILE A 261 -2.90 -12.40 -9.86
N SER A 262 -3.61 -12.79 -8.80
CA SER A 262 -3.06 -13.59 -7.71
C SER A 262 -3.93 -14.81 -7.42
N PHE A 263 -3.32 -15.84 -6.87
CA PHE A 263 -4.01 -17.06 -6.44
C PHE A 263 -3.88 -17.21 -4.93
N ASN A 264 -4.95 -17.66 -4.30
CA ASN A 264 -4.97 -17.95 -2.88
C ASN A 264 -5.42 -19.40 -2.64
N LEU A 265 -4.71 -20.12 -1.78
CA LEU A 265 -5.01 -21.48 -1.37
C LEU A 265 -5.24 -21.54 0.13
N GLY A 266 -6.27 -22.27 0.53
CA GLY A 266 -6.78 -22.30 1.88
C GLY A 266 -7.00 -23.69 2.42
N LEU A 267 -6.73 -23.86 3.71
CA LEU A 267 -7.13 -25.02 4.51
C LEU A 267 -7.79 -24.53 5.81
N VAL A 268 -8.80 -25.26 6.27
CA VAL A 268 -9.46 -25.07 7.57
C VAL A 268 -9.67 -26.44 8.22
N TYR A 269 -9.37 -26.54 9.52
CA TYR A 269 -9.66 -27.71 10.34
C TYR A 269 -10.44 -27.30 11.60
N THR A 270 -11.57 -27.93 11.85
CA THR A 270 -12.42 -27.76 13.02
C THR A 270 -12.38 -29.03 13.86
N TYR A 271 -12.10 -28.89 15.16
CA TYR A 271 -12.02 -30.00 16.11
C TYR A 271 -13.08 -29.83 17.20
N GLN A 272 -13.97 -30.82 17.30
CA GLN A 272 -15.07 -30.88 18.29
C GLN A 272 -15.92 -29.60 18.33
N ASP A 273 -16.14 -28.95 17.18
CA ASP A 273 -16.87 -27.69 16.99
C ASP A 273 -16.36 -26.45 17.75
N ASN A 274 -15.45 -26.64 18.71
CA ASN A 274 -14.99 -25.61 19.63
C ASN A 274 -13.62 -25.06 19.22
N TYR A 275 -12.82 -25.79 18.45
CA TYR A 275 -11.50 -25.33 18.01
C TYR A 275 -11.46 -25.24 16.50
N ARG A 276 -10.93 -24.13 15.97
CA ARG A 276 -10.69 -23.96 14.53
C ARG A 276 -9.25 -23.58 14.30
N PHE A 277 -8.66 -24.15 13.26
CA PHE A 277 -7.33 -23.85 12.76
C PHE A 277 -7.43 -23.58 11.27
N SER A 278 -6.67 -22.61 10.77
CA SER A 278 -6.68 -22.26 9.36
C SER A 278 -5.26 -22.00 8.88
N LEU A 279 -5.00 -22.38 7.62
CA LEU A 279 -3.76 -22.09 6.92
C LEU A 279 -4.10 -21.48 5.57
N ASN A 280 -3.39 -20.43 5.21
CA ASN A 280 -3.59 -19.70 3.97
C ASN A 280 -2.26 -19.44 3.27
N LEU A 281 -2.23 -19.60 1.94
CA LEU A 281 -1.08 -19.31 1.10
C LEU A 281 -1.52 -18.40 -0.05
N ASN A 282 -1.02 -17.17 -0.08
CA ASN A 282 -1.12 -16.29 -1.23
C ASN A 282 0.12 -16.45 -2.10
N THR A 283 -0.08 -16.75 -3.37
CA THR A 283 1.02 -16.88 -4.33
C THR A 283 1.63 -15.51 -4.63
N PRO A 284 2.89 -15.44 -5.10
CA PRO A 284 3.38 -14.22 -5.73
C PRO A 284 2.48 -13.83 -6.90
N ALA A 285 2.46 -12.54 -7.23
CA ALA A 285 1.69 -12.03 -8.36
C ALA A 285 2.48 -10.95 -9.09
N ASN A 286 2.48 -11.00 -10.42
CA ASN A 286 3.04 -9.92 -11.23
C ASN A 286 1.98 -8.82 -11.34
N MET A 287 2.32 -7.64 -10.84
CA MET A 287 1.55 -6.42 -11.01
C MET A 287 2.14 -5.61 -12.14
N ARG A 288 1.34 -5.33 -13.17
CA ARG A 288 1.73 -4.44 -14.25
C ARG A 288 1.35 -3.02 -13.89
N ILE A 289 2.30 -2.10 -14.01
CA ILE A 289 2.13 -0.67 -13.72
C ILE A 289 2.38 0.13 -15.00
N GLU A 290 1.41 0.98 -15.34
CA GLU A 290 1.57 2.09 -16.26
C GLU A 290 1.73 3.37 -15.43
N GLU A 291 2.93 3.92 -15.45
CA GLU A 291 3.29 5.12 -14.68
C GLU A 291 3.39 6.31 -15.62
N TYR A 292 2.68 7.39 -15.29
CA TYR A 292 2.90 8.71 -15.85
C TYR A 292 3.64 9.57 -14.82
N PHE A 293 4.82 10.07 -15.20
CA PHE A 293 5.66 10.94 -14.36
C PHE A 293 5.70 12.38 -14.87
N TYR A 294 5.42 13.34 -14.00
CA TYR A 294 5.48 14.77 -14.29
C TYR A 294 6.30 15.50 -13.23
N GLU A 295 7.17 16.39 -13.70
CA GLU A 295 7.99 17.23 -12.83
C GLU A 295 8.05 18.64 -13.42
N GLU A 296 7.82 19.63 -12.55
CA GLU A 296 7.96 21.05 -12.86
C GLU A 296 8.73 21.75 -11.74
N ALA A 297 9.63 22.65 -12.12
CA ALA A 297 10.27 23.58 -11.20
C ALA A 297 10.20 25.01 -11.75
N GLU A 298 9.90 25.98 -10.89
CA GLU A 298 10.04 27.40 -11.18
C GLU A 298 10.89 28.06 -10.10
N VAL A 299 11.90 28.82 -10.54
CA VAL A 299 12.74 29.63 -9.65
C VAL A 299 12.49 31.09 -9.96
N LEU A 300 12.26 31.87 -8.90
CA LEU A 300 12.19 33.32 -8.88
C LEU A 300 13.46 33.87 -8.23
N PHE A 301 14.02 34.91 -8.85
CA PHE A 301 15.19 35.62 -8.36
C PHE A 301 14.80 37.02 -7.88
N ASP A 302 15.65 37.64 -7.06
CA ASP A 302 15.41 38.98 -6.48
C ASP A 302 15.21 40.07 -7.54
N ASP A 303 15.84 39.91 -8.72
CA ASP A 303 15.67 40.81 -9.86
C ASP A 303 14.35 40.62 -10.63
N LYS A 304 13.45 39.76 -10.11
CA LYS A 304 12.16 39.35 -10.68
C LYS A 304 12.27 38.52 -11.96
N SER A 305 13.49 38.12 -12.34
CA SER A 305 13.65 37.13 -13.40
C SER A 305 13.18 35.76 -12.91
N ARG A 306 12.94 34.87 -13.87
CA ARG A 306 12.49 33.51 -13.58
C ARG A 306 13.12 32.51 -14.53
N THR A 307 13.34 31.32 -14.02
CA THR A 307 13.73 30.15 -14.81
C THR A 307 12.77 29.01 -14.53
N LYS A 308 12.43 28.24 -15.56
CA LYS A 308 11.51 27.11 -15.44
C LYS A 308 12.12 25.84 -15.99
N TYR A 309 11.75 24.74 -15.39
CA TYR A 309 11.98 23.39 -15.89
C TYR A 309 10.64 22.66 -15.93
N ASN A 310 10.39 21.91 -16.99
CA ASN A 310 9.38 20.85 -16.99
C ASN A 310 9.86 19.68 -17.86
N ASN A 311 9.35 18.50 -17.57
CA ASN A 311 9.64 17.28 -18.32
C ASN A 311 8.57 16.95 -19.39
N LEU A 312 7.76 17.92 -19.83
CA LEU A 312 6.64 17.70 -20.77
C LEU A 312 7.07 17.21 -22.18
N GLY A 313 8.37 17.25 -22.49
CA GLY A 313 8.93 16.84 -23.78
C GLY A 313 9.44 15.39 -23.88
N SER A 314 9.49 14.65 -22.77
CA SER A 314 9.86 13.22 -22.74
C SER A 314 8.62 12.32 -22.85
N ASN A 315 8.78 11.08 -23.35
CA ASN A 315 7.75 10.07 -23.15
C ASN A 315 7.66 9.78 -21.64
N ASN A 316 6.71 10.42 -20.97
CA ASN A 316 6.56 10.38 -19.52
C ASN A 316 5.81 9.15 -19.03
N THR A 317 5.38 8.29 -19.96
CA THR A 317 4.74 7.02 -19.63
C THR A 317 5.76 5.90 -19.65
N THR A 318 5.90 5.20 -18.53
CA THR A 318 6.74 4.01 -18.38
C THR A 318 5.86 2.81 -18.02
N LEU A 319 6.12 1.67 -18.67
CA LEU A 319 5.48 0.40 -18.36
C LEU A 319 6.49 -0.53 -17.70
N TYR A 320 6.16 -1.06 -16.53
CA TYR A 320 6.99 -2.02 -15.81
C TYR A 320 6.16 -2.99 -15.00
N ASP A 321 6.76 -4.13 -14.63
CA ASP A 321 6.13 -5.14 -13.79
C ASP A 321 6.79 -5.15 -12.41
N VAL A 322 5.97 -5.21 -11.36
CA VAL A 322 6.38 -5.36 -9.96
C VAL A 322 5.94 -6.74 -9.47
N LEU A 323 6.86 -7.51 -8.88
CA LEU A 323 6.53 -8.79 -8.27
C LEU A 323 6.01 -8.57 -6.85
N LEU A 324 4.72 -8.83 -6.63
CA LEU A 324 4.13 -8.83 -5.30
C LEU A 324 4.58 -10.07 -4.52
N PRO A 325 4.90 -9.91 -3.22
CA PRO A 325 5.42 -10.99 -2.40
C PRO A 325 4.37 -12.07 -2.11
N TRP A 326 4.82 -13.32 -1.98
CA TRP A 326 3.97 -14.37 -1.43
C TRP A 326 3.79 -14.18 0.09
N SER A 327 2.71 -14.74 0.62
CA SER A 327 2.49 -14.79 2.07
C SER A 327 1.88 -16.09 2.53
N ILE A 328 2.20 -16.48 3.75
CA ILE A 328 1.56 -17.58 4.47
C ILE A 328 0.94 -17.05 5.75
N ALA A 329 -0.29 -17.44 6.03
CA ALA A 329 -1.00 -17.05 7.24
C ALA A 329 -1.56 -18.25 7.98
N PHE A 330 -1.56 -18.16 9.30
CA PHE A 330 -2.16 -19.13 10.20
C PHE A 330 -3.17 -18.43 11.09
N GLY A 331 -4.36 -19.03 11.24
CA GLY A 331 -5.40 -18.57 12.15
C GLY A 331 -5.81 -19.68 13.10
N SER A 332 -6.23 -19.29 14.30
CA SER A 332 -6.86 -20.20 15.25
C SER A 332 -7.97 -19.51 16.02
N SER A 333 -8.99 -20.27 16.40
CA SER A 333 -9.99 -19.79 17.34
C SER A 333 -10.47 -20.89 18.28
N TYR A 334 -10.93 -20.43 19.45
CA TYR A 334 -11.70 -21.23 20.39
C TYR A 334 -13.10 -20.62 20.51
N ASN A 335 -14.11 -21.45 20.34
CA ASN A 335 -15.50 -21.09 20.43
C ASN A 335 -16.17 -21.84 21.59
N SER A 336 -16.81 -21.08 22.46
CA SER A 336 -17.70 -21.55 23.51
C SER A 336 -19.10 -20.98 23.26
N ASP A 337 -20.09 -21.41 24.02
CA ASP A 337 -21.47 -20.93 23.84
C ASP A 337 -21.63 -19.41 24.01
N GLU A 338 -20.77 -18.78 24.81
CA GLU A 338 -20.86 -17.35 25.17
C GLU A 338 -19.73 -16.49 24.58
N LEU A 339 -18.61 -17.11 24.21
CA LEU A 339 -17.38 -16.40 23.84
C LEU A 339 -16.62 -17.11 22.74
N THR A 340 -16.20 -16.33 21.74
CA THR A 340 -15.20 -16.73 20.74
C THR A 340 -13.92 -15.92 20.93
N ILE A 341 -12.77 -16.60 20.99
CA ILE A 341 -11.44 -15.98 21.01
C ILE A 341 -10.72 -16.40 19.73
N ALA A 342 -10.12 -15.44 19.00
CA ALA A 342 -9.39 -15.71 17.77
C ALA A 342 -8.02 -15.03 17.77
N ALA A 343 -7.05 -15.67 17.13
CA ALA A 343 -5.70 -15.16 16.92
C ALA A 343 -5.19 -15.57 15.53
N ALA A 344 -4.34 -14.73 14.93
CA ALA A 344 -3.76 -15.01 13.63
C ALA A 344 -2.36 -14.41 13.50
N PHE A 345 -1.55 -15.02 12.63
CA PHE A 345 -0.20 -14.58 12.29
C PHE A 345 0.03 -14.70 10.78
N GLN A 346 0.74 -13.74 10.18
CA GLN A 346 1.12 -13.74 8.78
C GLN A 346 2.62 -13.55 8.64
N PHE A 347 3.20 -14.29 7.71
CA PHE A 347 4.55 -14.05 7.19
C PHE A 347 4.44 -13.67 5.71
N LYS A 348 5.10 -12.58 5.33
CA LYS A 348 5.20 -12.09 3.94
C LYS A 348 6.67 -11.90 3.58
N ASN A 349 7.05 -12.38 2.41
CA ASN A 349 8.44 -12.39 1.95
C ASN A 349 8.66 -11.29 0.89
N TYR A 350 9.06 -10.11 1.36
CA TYR A 350 9.34 -8.92 0.55
C TYR A 350 10.61 -9.04 -0.29
#